data_AF-A0A5C7MER8-F1
#
_entry.id   AF-A0A5C7MER8-F1
#
_cell.length_a   1.000
_cell.length_b   1.000
_cell.length_c   1.000
_cell.angle_alpha   90.00
_cell.angle_beta   90.00
_cell.angle_gamma   90.00
#
_symmetry.space_group_name_H-M   'P 1'
#
loop_
_entity.id
_entity.type
_entity.pdbx_description
1 polymer ?
#
loop_
_entity_poly.entity_id
_entity_poly.type
_entity_poly.pdbx_seq_one_letter_code
_entity_poly.pdbx_strand_id
1 'polypeptide(L)'
;MTRYTDVSEVPLPLAVFLAHETYDAGVDNRPNVISATTLLKPIRQIVLSTRIPENLDVTRLPDMISNRLGHAIHKGIEEAWTGGHKKAMAALGYPQKVIDRIVVQSGPGAIVDGPGAIPVYLEVRTERELEGWIITGQFDFVAEGKIYDFKTTSTYTYTKQTNEDKYPLQGSIYRWLNPKIVSSDRMAIVYIFMDWKAVFAKVSGYPPRRFHVQEFDLKSVAETELWIKQKLRQITRALTQDQNDLPECTDEELWRSEPVYKYYKNPTKLDRSTKNFGSEPEAMQRFRDDGEVGIVKTFPGQARACRYCSAFPICHQKDRLLAAGELAI
;
A
#
# COMPACT_ATOMS: atom_id res chain seq x y z
N MET A 1 -19.91 -4.32 13.11
CA MET A 1 -18.81 -4.25 14.10
C MET A 1 -17.77 -5.28 13.73
N THR A 2 -16.52 -4.88 13.55
CA THR A 2 -15.40 -5.76 13.20
C THR A 2 -15.22 -6.84 14.25
N ARG A 3 -15.18 -8.11 13.83
CA ARG A 3 -14.89 -9.26 14.71
C ARG A 3 -13.41 -9.61 14.60
N TYR A 4 -12.78 -9.90 15.73
CA TYR A 4 -11.37 -10.26 15.78
C TYR A 4 -11.15 -11.71 16.18
N THR A 5 -10.16 -12.37 15.56
CA THR A 5 -9.60 -13.67 15.95
C THR A 5 -8.24 -13.53 16.62
N ASP A 6 -7.77 -14.61 17.25
CA ASP A 6 -6.46 -14.72 17.93
C ASP A 6 -6.23 -13.66 19.01
N VAL A 7 -7.33 -13.20 19.63
CA VAL A 7 -7.31 -12.18 20.67
C VAL A 7 -6.47 -12.64 21.88
N SER A 8 -6.47 -13.94 22.20
CA SER A 8 -5.71 -14.51 23.31
C SER A 8 -4.19 -14.47 23.12
N GLU A 9 -3.69 -14.28 21.90
CA GLU A 9 -2.25 -14.16 21.61
C GLU A 9 -1.69 -12.78 21.97
N VAL A 10 -2.57 -11.79 22.18
CA VAL A 10 -2.19 -10.39 22.40
C VAL A 10 -2.51 -9.98 23.84
N PRO A 11 -1.53 -9.50 24.63
CA PRO A 11 -1.81 -8.96 25.96
C PRO A 11 -2.83 -7.82 25.91
N LEU A 12 -3.78 -7.80 26.86
CA LEU A 12 -4.91 -6.85 26.87
C LEU A 12 -4.51 -5.38 26.61
N PRO A 13 -3.43 -4.82 27.20
CA PRO A 13 -3.03 -3.44 26.92
C PRO A 13 -2.72 -3.17 25.44
N LEU A 14 -2.09 -4.14 24.77
CA LEU A 14 -1.81 -4.05 23.34
C LEU A 14 -3.08 -4.37 22.51
N ALA A 15 -3.89 -5.34 22.95
CA ALA A 15 -5.12 -5.71 22.27
C ALA A 15 -6.09 -4.53 22.13
N VAL A 16 -6.22 -3.70 23.17
CA VAL A 16 -7.04 -2.47 23.11
C VAL A 16 -6.50 -1.51 22.06
N PHE A 17 -5.19 -1.26 22.01
CA PHE A 17 -4.59 -0.43 20.96
C PHE A 17 -4.81 -1.00 19.56
N LEU A 18 -4.70 -2.32 19.40
CA LEU A 18 -4.89 -2.99 18.11
C LEU A 18 -6.35 -2.95 17.64
N ALA A 19 -7.31 -3.09 18.56
CA ALA A 19 -8.73 -3.05 18.26
C ALA A 19 -9.29 -1.63 18.11
N HIS A 20 -8.62 -0.62 18.67
CA HIS A 20 -9.07 0.78 18.65
C HIS A 20 -8.82 1.42 17.27
N GLU A 21 -9.90 1.57 16.51
CA GLU A 21 -9.90 2.27 15.23
C GLU A 21 -10.28 3.73 15.43
N THR A 22 -9.32 4.63 15.32
CA THR A 22 -9.55 6.09 15.33
C THR A 22 -9.60 6.69 13.94
N TYR A 23 -9.32 5.89 12.91
CA TYR A 23 -9.38 6.37 11.55
C TYR A 23 -10.86 6.44 11.19
N ASP A 24 -11.34 7.64 10.89
CA ASP A 24 -12.68 7.85 10.34
C ASP A 24 -12.66 7.38 8.87
N ALA A 25 -12.41 6.09 8.66
CA ALA A 25 -12.80 5.38 7.45
C ALA A 25 -14.32 5.19 7.43
N GLY A 26 -15.07 6.15 8.02
CA GLY A 26 -16.48 6.09 8.35
C GLY A 26 -17.17 5.28 7.29
N VAL A 27 -17.66 4.09 7.69
CA VAL A 27 -18.15 3.09 6.75
C VAL A 27 -19.18 3.79 5.90
N ASP A 28 -18.77 4.10 4.69
CA ASP A 28 -19.59 4.85 3.77
C ASP A 28 -20.54 3.85 3.16
N ASN A 29 -21.73 3.77 3.76
CA ASN A 29 -22.75 2.80 3.39
C ASN A 29 -23.38 3.11 2.01
N ARG A 30 -22.95 4.19 1.35
CA ARG A 30 -23.39 4.48 -0.02
C ARG A 30 -22.82 3.42 -0.97
N PRO A 31 -23.68 2.69 -1.71
CA PRO A 31 -23.25 1.54 -2.51
C PRO A 31 -22.35 1.90 -3.70
N ASN A 32 -22.32 3.18 -4.08
CA ASN A 32 -21.55 3.70 -5.21
C ASN A 32 -20.34 4.55 -4.78
N VAL A 33 -19.87 4.44 -3.53
CA VAL A 33 -18.64 5.10 -3.09
C VAL A 33 -17.43 4.20 -3.28
N ILE A 34 -16.34 4.76 -3.80
CA ILE A 34 -15.06 4.06 -3.95
C ILE A 34 -13.89 4.97 -3.60
N SER A 35 -12.99 4.50 -2.73
CA SER A 35 -11.82 5.28 -2.34
C SER A 35 -10.71 5.28 -3.40
N ALA A 36 -9.87 6.31 -3.41
CA ALA A 36 -8.67 6.39 -4.24
C ALA A 36 -7.78 5.14 -4.05
N THR A 37 -7.61 4.68 -2.81
CA THR A 37 -6.84 3.46 -2.50
C THR A 37 -7.53 2.18 -3.00
N THR A 38 -8.86 2.13 -2.97
CA THR A 38 -9.63 0.97 -3.48
C THR A 38 -9.59 0.90 -5.00
N LEU A 39 -9.59 2.04 -5.70
CA LEU A 39 -9.42 2.09 -7.16
C LEU A 39 -8.11 1.45 -7.63
N LEU A 40 -7.06 1.46 -6.82
CA LEU A 40 -5.76 0.86 -7.16
C LEU A 40 -5.73 -0.67 -6.99
N LYS A 41 -6.77 -1.27 -6.41
CA LYS A 41 -6.83 -2.72 -6.19
C LYS A 41 -7.20 -3.47 -7.48
N PRO A 42 -6.89 -4.78 -7.56
CA PRO A 42 -7.36 -5.64 -8.65
C PRO A 42 -8.88 -5.64 -8.76
N ILE A 43 -9.41 -5.73 -9.99
CA ILE A 43 -10.86 -5.74 -10.24
C ILE A 43 -11.53 -6.87 -9.46
N ARG A 44 -10.94 -8.07 -9.46
CA ARG A 44 -11.46 -9.20 -8.68
C ARG A 44 -11.52 -8.88 -7.19
N GLN A 45 -10.48 -8.28 -6.63
CA GLN A 45 -10.49 -7.93 -5.19
C GLN A 45 -11.59 -6.92 -4.88
N ILE A 46 -11.75 -5.88 -5.69
CA ILE A 46 -12.79 -4.85 -5.50
C ILE A 46 -14.17 -5.51 -5.49
N VAL A 47 -14.49 -6.29 -6.53
CA VAL A 47 -15.82 -6.89 -6.71
C VAL A 47 -16.11 -7.97 -5.67
N LEU A 48 -15.16 -8.85 -5.37
CA LEU A 48 -15.41 -9.92 -4.41
C LEU A 48 -15.51 -9.40 -2.98
N SER A 49 -14.83 -8.31 -2.63
CA SER A 49 -14.92 -7.76 -1.28
C SER A 49 -16.33 -7.30 -0.91
N THR A 50 -17.15 -6.91 -1.91
CA THR A 50 -18.56 -6.54 -1.68
C THR A 50 -19.49 -7.74 -1.55
N ARG A 51 -18.99 -8.95 -1.81
CA ARG A 51 -19.77 -10.22 -1.79
C ARG A 51 -19.45 -11.08 -0.57
N ILE A 52 -18.57 -10.62 0.32
CA ILE A 52 -18.17 -11.39 1.51
C ILE A 52 -19.36 -11.42 2.48
N PRO A 53 -19.83 -12.62 2.88
CA PRO A 53 -20.80 -12.76 3.95
C PRO A 53 -20.25 -12.20 5.27
N GLU A 54 -21.07 -11.47 6.05
CA GLU A 54 -20.64 -10.85 7.31
C GLU A 54 -19.99 -11.83 8.30
N ASN A 55 -20.38 -13.11 8.29
CA ASN A 55 -19.82 -14.12 9.17
C ASN A 55 -18.40 -14.59 8.79
N LEU A 56 -17.93 -14.26 7.59
CA LEU A 56 -16.59 -14.57 7.10
C LEU A 56 -15.64 -13.36 7.18
N ASP A 57 -16.16 -12.17 7.51
CA ASP A 57 -15.37 -10.96 7.69
C ASP A 57 -14.79 -10.91 9.12
N VAL A 58 -13.70 -11.66 9.33
CA VAL A 58 -13.02 -11.77 10.61
C VAL A 58 -11.55 -11.39 10.45
N THR A 59 -11.09 -10.46 11.28
CA THR A 59 -9.73 -9.92 11.22
C THR A 59 -8.86 -10.53 12.32
N ARG A 60 -7.66 -11.02 11.99
CA ARG A 60 -6.70 -11.47 13.01
C ARG A 60 -6.16 -10.26 13.76
N LEU A 61 -6.32 -10.23 15.09
CA LEU A 61 -5.89 -9.09 15.89
C LEU A 61 -4.38 -8.79 15.79
N PRO A 62 -3.47 -9.79 15.85
CA PRO A 62 -2.03 -9.54 15.74
C PRO A 62 -1.61 -8.84 14.44
N ASP A 63 -2.31 -9.13 13.34
CA ASP A 63 -2.00 -8.59 12.01
C ASP A 63 -2.29 -7.07 11.91
N MET A 64 -3.05 -6.51 12.86
CA MET A 64 -3.36 -5.08 12.92
C MET A 64 -2.17 -4.22 13.34
N ILE A 65 -1.09 -4.79 13.86
CA ILE A 65 0.05 -4.03 14.40
C ILE A 65 0.63 -3.03 13.39
N SER A 66 0.84 -3.46 12.14
CA SER A 66 1.42 -2.60 11.11
C SER A 66 0.51 -1.43 10.76
N ASN A 67 -0.81 -1.69 10.64
CA ASN A 67 -1.79 -0.65 10.37
C ASN A 67 -1.84 0.39 11.51
N ARG A 68 -1.87 -0.07 12.76
CA ARG A 68 -2.00 0.80 13.94
C ARG A 68 -0.75 1.62 14.20
N LEU A 69 0.43 1.05 13.97
CA LEU A 69 1.68 1.80 14.02
C LEU A 69 1.72 2.90 12.94
N GLY A 70 1.26 2.58 11.72
CA GLY A 70 1.11 3.57 10.65
C GLY A 70 0.19 4.71 11.06
N HIS A 71 -1.04 4.40 11.50
CA HIS A 71 -2.00 5.40 11.93
C HIS A 71 -1.49 6.26 13.10
N ALA A 72 -0.84 5.66 14.09
CA ALA A 72 -0.28 6.41 15.22
C ALA A 72 0.78 7.42 14.77
N ILE A 73 1.59 7.08 13.76
CA ILE A 73 2.59 7.99 13.19
C ILE A 73 1.93 9.12 12.40
N HIS A 74 0.92 8.84 11.57
CA HIS A 74 0.17 9.89 10.86
C HIS A 74 -0.48 10.87 11.84
N LYS A 75 -1.15 10.35 12.87
CA LYS A 75 -1.75 11.17 13.93
C LYS A 75 -0.71 12.04 14.66
N GLY A 76 0.46 11.47 14.97
CA GLY A 76 1.55 12.25 15.60
C GLY A 76 2.08 13.37 14.70
N ILE A 77 2.12 13.16 13.38
CA ILE A 77 2.47 14.20 12.40
C ILE A 77 1.36 15.27 12.37
N GLU A 78 0.10 14.85 12.33
CA GLU A 78 -1.06 15.75 12.35
C GLU A 78 -1.06 16.65 13.59
N GLU A 79 -0.88 16.07 14.79
CA GLU A 79 -0.78 16.81 16.05
C GLU A 79 0.40 17.80 16.06
N ALA A 80 1.55 17.37 15.52
CA ALA A 80 2.72 18.23 15.40
C ALA A 80 2.45 19.44 14.49
N TRP A 81 1.70 19.28 13.42
CA TRP A 81 1.39 20.38 12.50
C TRP A 81 0.21 21.25 12.96
N THR A 82 -0.86 20.66 13.48
CA THR A 82 -2.06 21.41 13.90
C THR A 82 -1.83 22.19 15.19
N GLY A 83 -1.12 21.62 16.17
CA GLY A 83 -0.87 22.26 17.47
C GLY A 83 0.57 22.65 17.76
N GLY A 84 1.55 21.96 17.15
CA GLY A 84 2.97 22.07 17.51
C GLY A 84 3.85 22.93 16.59
N HIS A 85 3.40 23.22 15.36
CA HIS A 85 4.30 23.63 14.28
C HIS A 85 5.06 24.92 14.60
N LYS A 86 4.40 25.93 15.19
CA LYS A 86 5.06 27.22 15.49
C LYS A 86 6.26 27.05 16.41
N LYS A 87 6.09 26.30 17.50
CA LYS A 87 7.17 26.01 18.45
C LYS A 87 8.26 25.15 17.82
N ALA A 88 7.87 24.11 17.08
CA ALA A 88 8.81 23.23 16.41
C ALA A 88 9.66 23.98 15.37
N MET A 89 9.03 24.79 14.53
CA MET A 89 9.71 25.58 13.50
C MET A 89 10.63 26.66 14.08
N ALA A 90 10.23 27.31 15.17
CA ALA A 90 11.12 28.24 15.88
C ALA A 90 12.38 27.51 16.40
N ALA A 91 12.21 26.30 16.97
CA ALA A 91 13.34 25.47 17.41
C ALA A 91 14.23 24.98 16.26
N LEU A 92 13.66 24.82 15.05
CA LEU A 92 14.40 24.53 13.82
C LEU A 92 15.10 25.76 13.21
N GLY A 93 14.93 26.95 13.80
CA GLY A 93 15.58 28.19 13.36
C GLY A 93 14.87 28.95 12.25
N TYR A 94 13.60 28.63 11.95
CA TYR A 94 12.83 29.39 10.96
C TYR A 94 12.51 30.79 11.48
N PRO A 95 12.60 31.85 10.64
CA PRO A 95 12.22 33.20 11.04
C PRO A 95 10.75 33.31 11.43
N GLN A 96 10.44 34.07 12.49
CA GLN A 96 9.06 34.25 12.98
C GLN A 96 8.10 34.76 11.88
N LYS A 97 8.57 35.68 11.01
CA LYS A 97 7.80 36.19 9.87
C LYS A 97 7.36 35.11 8.86
N VAL A 98 8.05 33.97 8.80
CA VAL A 98 7.66 32.82 7.96
C VAL A 98 6.67 31.95 8.71
N ILE A 99 6.95 31.67 9.98
CA ILE A 99 6.08 30.87 10.85
C ILE A 99 4.67 31.47 10.93
N ASP A 100 4.57 32.79 11.09
CA ASP A 100 3.28 33.49 11.20
C ASP A 100 2.45 33.46 9.92
N ARG A 101 3.10 33.23 8.77
CA ARG A 101 2.42 33.13 7.47
C ARG A 101 1.88 31.73 7.22
N ILE A 102 2.30 30.72 7.97
CA ILE A 102 1.82 29.34 7.80
C ILE A 102 0.41 29.24 8.35
N VAL A 103 -0.50 28.82 7.47
CA VAL A 103 -1.90 28.56 7.81
C VAL A 103 -2.13 27.07 7.60
N VAL A 104 -2.26 26.35 8.71
CA VAL A 104 -2.56 24.93 8.73
C VAL A 104 -4.07 24.74 8.70
N GLN A 105 -4.57 23.97 7.75
CA GLN A 105 -5.96 23.52 7.72
C GLN A 105 -6.06 22.01 7.60
N SER A 106 -7.08 21.46 8.26
CA SER A 106 -7.40 20.05 8.25
C SER A 106 -8.90 19.85 8.03
N GLY A 107 -9.26 18.71 7.41
CA GLY A 107 -10.66 18.34 7.20
C GLY A 107 -11.34 18.95 5.96
N PRO A 108 -12.63 18.64 5.74
CA PRO A 108 -13.35 18.96 4.50
C PRO A 108 -13.50 20.47 4.25
N GLY A 109 -13.37 20.90 2.98
CA GLY A 109 -13.61 22.29 2.57
C GLY A 109 -12.46 23.25 2.89
N ALA A 110 -11.31 22.74 3.34
CA ALA A 110 -10.13 23.53 3.63
C ALA A 110 -9.55 24.19 2.38
N ILE A 111 -9.81 25.48 2.17
CA ILE A 111 -9.09 26.33 1.21
C ILE A 111 -8.60 27.54 1.97
N VAL A 112 -7.30 27.77 1.93
CA VAL A 112 -6.69 28.97 2.50
C VAL A 112 -6.67 30.05 1.42
N ASP A 113 -7.48 31.09 1.63
CA ASP A 113 -7.45 32.32 0.84
C ASP A 113 -6.78 33.45 1.65
N GLY A 114 -5.83 34.15 1.04
CA GLY A 114 -5.19 35.32 1.66
C GLY A 114 -3.82 35.65 1.05
N PRO A 115 -3.58 36.92 0.64
CA PRO A 115 -2.29 37.31 0.08
C PRO A 115 -1.16 37.09 1.10
N GLY A 116 -0.17 36.30 0.71
CA GLY A 116 1.00 36.02 1.53
C GLY A 116 0.87 34.84 2.50
N ALA A 117 -0.29 34.20 2.64
CA ALA A 117 -0.40 32.96 3.41
C ALA A 117 0.42 31.82 2.76
N ILE A 118 1.01 30.97 3.58
CA ILE A 118 1.68 29.73 3.18
C ILE A 118 0.77 28.58 3.62
N PRO A 119 -0.02 28.01 2.71
CA PRO A 119 -1.01 27.01 3.09
C PRO A 119 -0.36 25.65 3.33
N VAL A 120 -0.79 25.00 4.39
CA VAL A 120 -0.48 23.61 4.71
C VAL A 120 -1.80 22.89 4.95
N TYR A 121 -2.04 21.80 4.23
CA TYR A 121 -3.27 21.01 4.34
C TYR A 121 -2.93 19.63 4.89
N LEU A 122 -3.71 19.13 5.86
CA LEU A 122 -3.55 17.79 6.43
C LEU A 122 -4.85 17.01 6.42
N GLU A 123 -4.78 15.73 6.08
CA GLU A 123 -5.90 14.78 6.20
C GLU A 123 -7.21 15.31 5.59
N VAL A 124 -7.12 16.07 4.48
CA VAL A 124 -8.31 16.64 3.82
C VAL A 124 -8.96 15.56 2.98
N ARG A 125 -10.19 15.19 3.37
CA ARG A 125 -11.04 14.27 2.61
C ARG A 125 -11.88 15.04 1.60
N THR A 126 -11.89 14.54 0.38
CA THR A 126 -12.67 15.11 -0.74
C THR A 126 -13.36 14.04 -1.53
N GLU A 127 -14.49 14.42 -2.12
CA GLU A 127 -15.34 13.55 -2.92
C GLU A 127 -15.65 14.21 -4.26
N ARG A 128 -15.77 13.40 -5.31
CA ARG A 128 -16.21 13.85 -6.63
C ARG A 128 -17.01 12.75 -7.31
N GLU A 129 -18.13 13.12 -7.91
CA GLU A 129 -18.94 12.20 -8.71
C GLU A 129 -18.40 12.04 -10.13
N LEU A 130 -18.39 10.81 -10.64
CA LEU A 130 -18.02 10.47 -12.00
C LEU A 130 -18.66 9.13 -12.41
N GLU A 131 -19.32 9.08 -13.57
CA GLU A 131 -19.89 7.83 -14.14
C GLU A 131 -20.81 7.07 -13.15
N GLY A 132 -21.57 7.81 -12.32
CA GLY A 132 -22.48 7.24 -11.31
C GLY A 132 -21.80 6.77 -10.02
N TRP A 133 -20.48 6.89 -9.91
CA TRP A 133 -19.72 6.60 -8.70
C TRP A 133 -19.32 7.89 -7.98
N ILE A 134 -19.18 7.81 -6.66
CA ILE A 134 -18.59 8.82 -5.81
C ILE A 134 -17.16 8.39 -5.48
N ILE A 135 -16.18 9.12 -5.99
CA ILE A 135 -14.77 8.83 -5.73
C ILE A 135 -14.35 9.66 -4.53
N THR A 136 -13.87 9.00 -3.48
CA THR A 136 -13.40 9.66 -2.24
C THR A 136 -11.90 9.48 -2.06
N GLY A 137 -11.22 10.45 -1.47
CA GLY A 137 -9.80 10.35 -1.17
C GLY A 137 -9.41 11.31 -0.06
N GLN A 138 -8.41 10.90 0.73
CA GLN A 138 -7.82 11.68 1.79
C GLN A 138 -6.30 11.58 1.63
N PHE A 139 -5.65 12.72 1.39
CA PHE A 139 -4.19 12.78 1.35
C PHE A 139 -3.66 13.08 2.76
N ASP A 140 -2.43 12.66 3.03
CA ASP A 140 -1.83 12.88 4.35
C ASP A 140 -1.47 14.36 4.56
N PHE A 141 -0.73 14.95 3.61
CA PHE A 141 -0.16 16.28 3.76
C PHE A 141 0.08 16.97 2.40
N VAL A 142 -0.26 18.26 2.30
CA VAL A 142 0.11 19.10 1.17
C VAL A 142 0.71 20.41 1.67
N ALA A 143 1.90 20.73 1.17
CA ALA A 143 2.53 22.04 1.34
C ALA A 143 3.13 22.49 0.02
N GLU A 144 3.06 23.81 -0.25
CA GLU A 144 3.57 24.40 -1.49
C GLU A 144 3.01 23.72 -2.75
N GLY A 145 1.75 23.25 -2.68
CA GLY A 145 1.06 22.57 -3.78
C GLY A 145 1.52 21.14 -4.07
N LYS A 146 2.46 20.59 -3.28
CA LYS A 146 3.00 19.23 -3.42
C LYS A 146 2.44 18.31 -2.35
N ILE A 147 2.02 17.11 -2.75
CA ILE A 147 1.62 16.04 -1.83
C ILE A 147 2.87 15.43 -1.19
N TYR A 148 2.85 15.29 0.14
CA TYR A 148 3.76 14.47 0.91
C TYR A 148 2.95 13.35 1.54
N ASP A 149 3.19 12.14 1.07
CA ASP A 149 2.52 10.94 1.56
C ASP A 149 3.51 10.15 2.44
N PHE A 150 3.15 9.96 3.70
CA PHE A 150 4.01 9.36 4.71
C PHE A 150 3.82 7.85 4.69
N LYS A 151 4.92 7.10 4.72
CA LYS A 151 4.88 5.64 4.64
C LYS A 151 5.78 5.01 5.69
N THR A 152 5.16 4.43 6.71
CA THR A 152 5.84 3.54 7.64
C THR A 152 6.02 2.18 6.96
N THR A 153 7.27 1.76 6.76
CA THR A 153 7.53 0.59 5.93
C THR A 153 8.85 -0.10 6.27
N SER A 154 9.11 -1.21 5.58
CA SER A 154 10.38 -1.91 5.65
C SER A 154 11.38 -1.36 4.63
N THR A 155 12.66 -1.48 4.92
CA THR A 155 13.73 -1.20 3.95
C THR A 155 13.62 -2.10 2.71
N TYR A 156 13.10 -3.33 2.85
CA TYR A 156 12.82 -4.22 1.74
C TYR A 156 11.83 -3.61 0.74
N THR A 157 10.70 -3.07 1.21
CA THR A 157 9.67 -2.44 0.36
C THR A 157 10.24 -1.32 -0.49
N TYR A 158 11.10 -0.48 0.09
CA TYR A 158 11.80 0.58 -0.64
C TYR A 158 12.83 0.02 -1.62
N THR A 159 13.73 -0.86 -1.19
CA THR A 159 14.77 -1.40 -2.09
C THR A 159 14.23 -2.19 -3.28
N LYS A 160 13.04 -2.81 -3.11
CA LYS A 160 12.35 -3.55 -4.17
C LYS A 160 11.30 -2.73 -4.92
N GLN A 161 11.09 -1.48 -4.53
CA GLN A 161 10.16 -0.55 -5.18
C GLN A 161 8.76 -1.16 -5.40
N THR A 162 8.27 -2.00 -4.49
CA THR A 162 7.09 -2.87 -4.72
C THR A 162 5.76 -2.13 -4.93
N ASN A 163 5.74 -0.81 -4.75
CA ASN A 163 4.57 0.05 -4.89
C ASN A 163 4.84 1.29 -5.75
N GLU A 164 5.98 1.35 -6.46
CA GLU A 164 6.41 2.55 -7.18
C GLU A 164 5.41 3.04 -8.22
N ASP A 165 4.66 2.12 -8.86
CA ASP A 165 3.62 2.47 -9.82
C ASP A 165 2.31 2.94 -9.17
N LYS A 166 2.04 2.49 -7.94
CA LYS A 166 0.80 2.80 -7.21
C LYS A 166 0.85 4.19 -6.60
N TYR A 167 2.01 4.61 -6.10
CA TYR A 167 2.19 5.92 -5.48
C TYR A 167 1.82 7.10 -6.40
N PRO A 168 2.43 7.28 -7.60
CA PRO A 168 2.08 8.38 -8.48
C PRO A 168 0.62 8.33 -8.91
N LEU A 169 0.05 7.14 -9.10
CA LEU A 169 -1.35 7.02 -9.47
C LEU A 169 -2.27 7.45 -8.33
N GLN A 170 -1.97 7.08 -7.08
CA GLN A 170 -2.67 7.55 -5.89
C GLN A 170 -2.61 9.08 -5.77
N GLY A 171 -1.40 9.65 -5.87
CA GLY A 171 -1.21 11.11 -5.83
C GLY A 171 -1.91 11.82 -6.99
N SER A 172 -1.97 11.18 -8.17
CA SER A 172 -2.69 11.72 -9.33
C SER A 172 -4.20 11.79 -9.06
N ILE A 173 -4.79 10.76 -8.42
CA ILE A 173 -6.20 10.77 -8.02
C ILE A 173 -6.45 11.86 -6.97
N TYR A 174 -5.55 12.03 -5.99
CA TYR A 174 -5.66 13.12 -5.01
C TYR A 174 -5.58 14.50 -5.66
N ARG A 175 -4.71 14.68 -6.65
CA ARG A 175 -4.63 15.90 -7.46
C ARG A 175 -5.91 16.13 -8.27
N TRP A 176 -6.46 15.09 -8.89
CA TRP A 176 -7.72 15.17 -9.65
C TRP A 176 -8.93 15.52 -8.76
N LEU A 177 -8.95 15.03 -7.51
CA LEU A 177 -9.92 15.42 -6.50
C LEU A 177 -9.71 16.87 -6.01
N ASN A 178 -8.45 17.33 -5.94
CA ASN A 178 -8.05 18.58 -5.29
C ASN A 178 -7.19 19.51 -6.17
N PRO A 179 -7.60 19.88 -7.39
CA PRO A 179 -6.74 20.60 -8.34
C PRO A 179 -6.35 22.01 -7.88
N LYS A 180 -7.10 22.60 -6.93
CA LYS A 180 -6.79 23.92 -6.34
C LYS A 180 -5.79 23.83 -5.18
N ILE A 181 -5.69 22.68 -4.51
CA ILE A 181 -4.78 22.46 -3.37
C ILE A 181 -3.46 21.86 -3.89
N VAL A 182 -3.55 20.89 -4.80
CA VAL A 182 -2.40 20.18 -5.37
C VAL A 182 -2.10 20.76 -6.76
N SER A 183 -1.31 21.83 -6.78
CA SER A 183 -0.89 22.48 -8.02
C SER A 183 0.32 21.80 -8.66
N SER A 184 1.19 21.17 -7.87
CA SER A 184 2.38 20.47 -8.35
C SER A 184 2.01 19.26 -9.21
N ASP A 185 2.82 19.03 -10.24
CA ASP A 185 2.83 17.83 -11.07
C ASP A 185 3.69 16.70 -10.49
N ARG A 186 4.21 16.87 -9.27
CA ARG A 186 5.02 15.87 -8.57
C ARG A 186 4.47 15.64 -7.17
N MET A 187 4.73 14.46 -6.62
CA MET A 187 4.50 14.14 -5.22
C MET A 187 5.77 13.58 -4.59
N ALA A 188 5.81 13.57 -3.26
CA ALA A 188 6.85 12.95 -2.49
C ALA A 188 6.28 11.82 -1.62
N ILE A 189 6.93 10.66 -1.66
CA ILE A 189 6.76 9.62 -0.64
C ILE A 189 7.85 9.83 0.40
N VAL A 190 7.42 10.01 1.65
CA VAL A 190 8.30 10.14 2.82
C VAL A 190 8.32 8.80 3.55
N TYR A 191 9.31 7.98 3.23
CA TYR A 191 9.51 6.68 3.87
C TYR A 191 10.05 6.86 5.30
N ILE A 192 9.46 6.14 6.24
CA ILE A 192 9.90 5.99 7.63
C ILE A 192 10.14 4.49 7.87
N PHE A 193 11.41 4.11 8.04
CA PHE A 193 11.79 2.70 8.09
C PHE A 193 11.72 2.12 9.51
N MET A 194 10.93 1.05 9.66
CA MET A 194 10.72 0.38 10.94
C MET A 194 11.84 -0.62 11.28
N ASP A 195 12.49 -1.19 10.27
CA ASP A 195 13.51 -2.25 10.33
C ASP A 195 14.94 -1.75 9.98
N TRP A 196 15.13 -0.43 9.93
CA TRP A 196 16.42 0.17 9.55
C TRP A 196 17.54 -0.16 10.54
N LYS A 197 18.74 -0.47 10.02
CA LYS A 197 19.93 -0.79 10.81
C LYS A 197 21.12 0.06 10.38
N ALA A 198 21.73 0.75 11.35
CA ALA A 198 22.87 1.65 11.12
C ALA A 198 24.08 0.97 10.48
N VAL A 199 24.32 -0.30 10.77
CA VAL A 199 25.42 -1.08 10.18
C VAL A 199 25.35 -1.17 8.65
N PHE A 200 24.14 -1.06 8.07
CA PHE A 200 23.93 -1.13 6.64
C PHE A 200 23.85 0.25 5.97
N ALA A 201 23.98 1.36 6.71
CA ALA A 201 23.82 2.72 6.16
C ALA A 201 24.79 3.08 5.03
N LYS A 202 25.93 2.37 4.93
CA LYS A 202 26.94 2.54 3.87
C LYS A 202 26.83 1.50 2.75
N VAL A 203 25.89 0.55 2.83
CA VAL A 203 25.67 -0.48 1.82
C VAL A 203 24.95 0.13 0.63
N SER A 204 25.46 -0.12 -0.59
CA SER A 204 24.85 0.36 -1.82
C SER A 204 23.39 -0.10 -1.94
N GLY A 205 22.49 0.82 -2.28
CA GLY A 205 21.06 0.58 -2.38
C GLY A 205 20.30 0.51 -1.06
N TYR A 206 20.98 0.47 0.10
CA TYR A 206 20.32 0.56 1.40
C TYR A 206 20.09 2.03 1.78
N PRO A 207 18.94 2.40 2.39
CA PRO A 207 18.69 3.79 2.75
C PRO A 207 19.73 4.30 3.78
N PRO A 208 20.36 5.45 3.53
CA PRO A 208 21.46 5.96 4.37
C PRO A 208 20.97 6.47 5.73
N ARG A 209 19.66 6.72 5.86
CA ARG A 209 19.00 7.20 7.07
C ARG A 209 17.74 6.37 7.32
N ARG A 210 17.20 6.46 8.53
CA ARG A 210 15.93 5.83 8.92
C ARG A 210 14.71 6.41 8.18
N PHE A 211 14.90 7.45 7.38
CA PHE A 211 13.91 7.99 6.47
C PHE A 211 14.51 8.24 5.09
N HIS A 212 13.67 8.27 4.07
CA HIS A 212 14.06 8.64 2.70
C HIS A 212 12.89 9.35 2.02
N VAL A 213 13.20 10.32 1.17
CA VAL A 213 12.21 11.02 0.35
C VAL A 213 12.46 10.65 -1.10
N GLN A 214 11.44 10.13 -1.77
CA GLN A 214 11.46 9.83 -3.19
C GLN A 214 10.34 10.61 -3.87
N GLU A 215 10.67 11.27 -4.98
CA GLU A 215 9.70 12.05 -5.74
C GLU A 215 9.22 11.26 -6.96
N PHE A 216 7.95 11.44 -7.29
CA PHE A 216 7.28 10.80 -8.42
C PHE A 216 6.52 11.84 -9.23
N ASP A 217 6.52 11.66 -10.56
CA ASP A 217 5.74 12.49 -11.45
C ASP A 217 4.28 12.00 -11.48
N LEU A 218 3.36 12.96 -11.39
CA LEU A 218 1.93 12.72 -11.42
C LEU A 218 1.42 12.78 -12.86
N LYS A 219 0.38 12.00 -13.13
CA LYS A 219 -0.40 12.14 -14.36
C LYS A 219 -1.06 13.51 -14.40
N SER A 220 -1.35 13.99 -15.60
CA SER A 220 -2.22 15.17 -15.75
C SER A 220 -3.62 14.87 -15.21
N VAL A 221 -4.39 15.91 -14.88
CA VAL A 221 -5.78 15.79 -14.42
C VAL A 221 -6.64 15.06 -15.48
N ALA A 222 -6.39 15.31 -16.76
CA ALA A 222 -7.12 14.69 -17.86
C ALA A 222 -6.79 13.18 -18.01
N GLU A 223 -5.51 12.81 -17.98
CA GLU A 223 -5.09 11.39 -18.02
C GLU A 223 -5.60 10.62 -16.81
N THR A 224 -5.60 11.26 -15.64
CA THR A 224 -6.13 10.66 -14.41
C THR A 224 -7.63 10.41 -14.54
N GLU A 225 -8.40 11.38 -15.04
CA GLU A 225 -9.84 11.20 -15.22
C GLU A 225 -10.15 10.08 -16.21
N LEU A 226 -9.39 9.99 -17.32
CA LEU A 226 -9.54 8.91 -18.29
C LEU A 226 -9.26 7.54 -17.65
N TRP A 227 -8.19 7.43 -16.86
CA TRP A 227 -7.86 6.21 -16.15
C TRP A 227 -8.97 5.82 -15.16
N ILE A 228 -9.49 6.77 -14.38
CA ILE A 228 -10.60 6.53 -13.44
C ILE A 228 -11.84 6.04 -14.20
N LYS A 229 -12.24 6.70 -15.31
CA LYS A 229 -13.38 6.27 -16.13
C LYS A 229 -13.22 4.84 -16.64
N GLN A 230 -12.04 4.49 -17.14
CA GLN A 230 -11.76 3.14 -17.61
C GLN A 230 -11.87 2.11 -16.48
N LYS A 231 -11.28 2.42 -15.31
CA LYS A 231 -11.34 1.56 -14.13
C LYS A 231 -12.78 1.37 -13.64
N LEU A 232 -13.57 2.44 -13.54
CA LEU A 232 -14.97 2.38 -13.11
C LEU A 232 -15.81 1.55 -14.08
N ARG A 233 -15.62 1.69 -15.39
CA ARG A 233 -16.34 0.87 -16.38
C ARG A 233 -16.03 -0.62 -16.23
N GLN A 234 -14.77 -0.97 -15.97
CA GLN A 234 -14.37 -2.35 -15.67
C GLN A 234 -15.05 -2.87 -14.40
N ILE A 235 -15.06 -2.06 -13.33
CA ILE A 235 -15.72 -2.42 -12.06
C ILE A 235 -17.23 -2.61 -12.30
N THR A 236 -17.92 -1.64 -12.90
CA THR A 236 -19.37 -1.71 -13.15
C THR A 236 -19.74 -2.94 -13.97
N ARG A 237 -18.98 -3.27 -15.03
CA ARG A 237 -19.19 -4.49 -15.82
C ARG A 237 -19.00 -5.76 -14.99
N ALA A 238 -18.00 -5.76 -14.10
CA ALA A 238 -17.62 -6.93 -13.32
C ALA A 238 -18.57 -7.20 -12.13
N LEU A 239 -19.29 -6.19 -11.63
CA LEU A 239 -20.20 -6.34 -10.47
C LEU A 239 -21.27 -7.42 -10.67
N THR A 240 -21.76 -7.63 -11.90
CA THR A 240 -22.79 -8.62 -12.22
C THR A 240 -22.25 -9.96 -12.69
N GLN A 241 -20.93 -10.09 -12.85
CA GLN A 241 -20.29 -11.31 -13.35
C GLN A 241 -20.12 -12.36 -12.25
N ASP A 242 -20.22 -13.63 -12.62
CA ASP A 242 -19.79 -14.72 -11.76
C ASP A 242 -18.29 -14.69 -11.53
N GLN A 243 -17.82 -15.26 -10.41
CA GLN A 243 -16.41 -15.15 -10.04
C GLN A 243 -15.46 -15.76 -11.10
N ASN A 244 -15.93 -16.79 -11.81
CA ASN A 244 -15.18 -17.45 -12.88
C ASN A 244 -15.00 -16.55 -14.13
N ASP A 245 -15.90 -15.57 -14.31
CA ASP A 245 -15.84 -14.61 -15.43
C ASP A 245 -15.09 -13.32 -15.07
N LEU A 246 -14.71 -13.14 -13.80
CA LEU A 246 -13.89 -12.02 -13.37
C LEU A 246 -12.46 -12.16 -13.91
N PRO A 247 -11.78 -11.05 -14.27
CA PRO A 247 -10.39 -11.09 -14.74
C PRO A 247 -9.44 -11.53 -13.62
N GLU A 248 -8.58 -12.53 -13.88
CA GLU A 248 -7.49 -13.02 -13.00
C GLU A 248 -6.61 -11.88 -12.46
N CYS A 249 -6.24 -11.93 -11.17
CA CYS A 249 -5.24 -11.00 -10.64
C CYS A 249 -3.92 -11.35 -11.31
N THR A 250 -3.21 -10.36 -11.83
CA THR A 250 -1.92 -10.58 -12.51
C THR A 250 -0.81 -10.93 -11.52
N ASP A 251 0.34 -11.38 -12.01
CA ASP A 251 1.49 -11.73 -11.16
C ASP A 251 2.00 -10.51 -10.37
N GLU A 252 1.98 -9.33 -10.98
CA GLU A 252 2.29 -8.06 -10.32
C GLU A 252 1.29 -7.74 -9.22
N GLU A 253 -0.02 -7.94 -9.48
CA GLU A 253 -1.08 -7.73 -8.49
C GLU A 253 -0.99 -8.75 -7.34
N LEU A 254 -0.54 -9.98 -7.62
CA LEU A 254 -0.34 -11.05 -6.65
C LEU A 254 0.96 -10.89 -5.85
N TRP A 255 1.83 -9.96 -6.23
CA TRP A 255 3.21 -9.87 -5.73
C TRP A 255 3.93 -11.22 -5.86
N ARG A 256 3.72 -11.90 -6.99
CA ARG A 256 4.28 -13.22 -7.23
C ARG A 256 5.80 -13.12 -7.36
N SER A 257 6.52 -13.94 -6.63
CA SER A 257 7.97 -14.08 -6.82
C SER A 257 8.26 -14.94 -8.06
N GLU A 258 9.42 -14.76 -8.67
CA GLU A 258 9.91 -15.69 -9.69
C GLU A 258 10.05 -17.13 -9.14
N PRO A 259 9.93 -18.16 -10.01
CA PRO A 259 10.22 -19.54 -9.63
C PRO A 259 11.68 -19.71 -9.24
N VAL A 260 11.94 -20.68 -8.38
CA VAL A 260 13.30 -21.04 -7.94
C VAL A 260 13.58 -22.49 -8.30
N TYR A 261 14.69 -22.71 -8.99
CA TYR A 261 15.13 -24.04 -9.41
C TYR A 261 16.21 -24.52 -8.44
N LYS A 262 15.93 -25.62 -7.73
CA LYS A 262 16.83 -26.15 -6.71
C LYS A 262 17.45 -27.44 -7.20
N TYR A 263 18.77 -27.46 -7.30
CA TYR A 263 19.54 -28.65 -7.61
C TYR A 263 19.92 -29.39 -6.32
N TYR A 264 19.70 -30.71 -6.30
CA TYR A 264 20.07 -31.62 -5.22
C TYR A 264 21.00 -32.70 -5.78
N LYS A 265 22.29 -32.61 -5.47
CA LYS A 265 23.29 -33.60 -5.90
C LYS A 265 23.01 -34.99 -5.32
N ASN A 266 22.48 -35.07 -4.10
CA ASN A 266 22.01 -36.30 -3.50
C ASN A 266 20.46 -36.35 -3.53
N PRO A 267 19.84 -37.22 -4.34
CA PRO A 267 18.38 -37.26 -4.49
C PRO A 267 17.67 -37.84 -3.27
N THR A 268 18.40 -38.47 -2.34
CA THR A 268 17.86 -39.04 -1.09
C THR A 268 17.84 -38.05 0.08
N LYS A 269 18.48 -36.89 -0.06
CA LYS A 269 18.53 -35.83 0.97
C LYS A 269 18.05 -34.50 0.39
N LEU A 270 16.80 -34.16 0.67
CA LEU A 270 16.09 -33.03 0.07
C LEU A 270 15.81 -31.88 1.06
N ASP A 271 16.39 -31.97 2.25
CA ASP A 271 16.33 -30.95 3.30
C ASP A 271 17.08 -29.68 2.91
N ARG A 272 18.20 -29.82 2.18
CA ARG A 272 19.01 -28.69 1.70
C ARG A 272 19.45 -28.90 0.27
N SER A 273 19.15 -27.92 -0.59
CA SER A 273 19.64 -27.90 -1.96
C SER A 273 21.14 -27.67 -2.00
N THR A 274 21.79 -28.26 -3.00
CA THR A 274 23.19 -27.99 -3.33
C THR A 274 23.35 -26.56 -3.82
N LYS A 275 22.43 -26.09 -4.68
CA LYS A 275 22.37 -24.71 -5.16
C LYS A 275 20.96 -24.35 -5.63
N ASN A 276 20.64 -23.06 -5.54
CA ASN A 276 19.42 -22.47 -6.09
C ASN A 276 19.75 -21.61 -7.31
N PHE A 277 18.88 -21.61 -8.30
CA PHE A 277 19.01 -20.88 -9.55
C PHE A 277 17.73 -20.09 -9.83
N GLY A 278 17.88 -18.98 -10.54
CA GLY A 278 16.75 -18.19 -11.05
C GLY A 278 16.21 -18.71 -12.39
N SER A 279 16.93 -19.62 -13.06
CA SER A 279 16.51 -20.20 -14.34
C SER A 279 16.73 -21.71 -14.39
N GLU A 280 15.81 -22.40 -15.08
CA GLU A 280 15.91 -23.85 -15.31
C GLU A 280 17.15 -24.23 -16.12
N PRO A 281 17.51 -23.51 -17.20
CA PRO A 281 18.70 -23.85 -18.00
C PRO A 281 19.99 -23.82 -17.18
N GLU A 282 20.14 -22.85 -16.26
CA GLU A 282 21.32 -22.79 -15.37
C GLU A 282 21.34 -23.95 -14.37
N ALA A 283 20.19 -24.32 -13.81
CA ALA A 283 20.08 -25.45 -12.91
C ALA A 283 20.42 -26.77 -13.62
N MET A 284 19.92 -26.95 -14.85
CA MET A 284 20.21 -28.12 -15.67
C MET A 284 21.65 -28.13 -16.18
N GLN A 285 22.25 -26.97 -16.45
CA GLN A 285 23.67 -26.89 -16.77
C GLN A 285 24.51 -27.37 -15.58
N ARG A 286 24.20 -26.90 -14.36
CA ARG A 286 24.89 -27.38 -13.17
C ARG A 286 24.73 -28.88 -12.96
N PHE A 287 23.53 -29.41 -13.20
CA PHE A 287 23.27 -30.85 -13.13
C PHE A 287 24.16 -31.63 -14.10
N ARG A 288 24.32 -31.16 -15.34
CA ARG A 288 25.23 -31.75 -16.34
C ARG A 288 26.70 -31.63 -15.93
N ASP A 289 27.12 -30.47 -15.44
CA ASP A 289 28.50 -30.23 -14.99
C ASP A 289 28.92 -31.17 -13.84
N ASP A 290 27.96 -31.54 -12.99
CA ASP A 290 28.15 -32.50 -11.90
C ASP A 290 28.04 -33.97 -12.35
N GLY A 291 27.92 -34.23 -13.66
CA GLY A 291 27.87 -35.58 -14.25
C GLY A 291 26.48 -36.21 -14.22
N GLU A 292 25.43 -35.39 -14.27
CA GLU A 292 24.02 -35.83 -14.26
C GLU A 292 23.62 -36.64 -13.02
N VAL A 293 24.30 -36.38 -11.89
CA VAL A 293 23.98 -36.99 -10.61
C VAL A 293 23.01 -36.12 -9.81
N GLY A 294 21.94 -36.74 -9.31
CA GLY A 294 20.94 -36.08 -8.47
C GLY A 294 19.70 -35.66 -9.24
N ILE A 295 19.04 -34.59 -8.79
CA ILE A 295 17.79 -34.08 -9.37
C ILE A 295 17.72 -32.55 -9.31
N VAL A 296 17.02 -31.95 -10.28
CA VAL A 296 16.58 -30.56 -10.23
C VAL A 296 15.09 -30.55 -9.90
N LYS A 297 14.69 -29.72 -8.93
CA LYS A 297 13.29 -29.50 -8.57
C LYS A 297 12.92 -28.04 -8.80
N THR A 298 11.82 -27.82 -9.51
CA THR A 298 11.22 -26.51 -9.69
C THR A 298 10.30 -26.19 -8.53
N PHE A 299 10.50 -25.01 -7.92
CA PHE A 299 9.60 -24.45 -6.92
C PHE A 299 8.89 -23.27 -7.56
N PRO A 300 7.56 -23.32 -7.70
CA PRO A 300 6.83 -22.24 -8.36
C PRO A 300 6.93 -20.94 -7.57
N GLY A 301 6.76 -19.84 -8.30
CA GLY A 301 6.64 -18.51 -7.73
C GLY A 301 5.53 -18.42 -6.68
N GLN A 302 5.79 -17.70 -5.60
CA GLN A 302 4.85 -17.59 -4.49
C GLN A 302 4.07 -16.27 -4.56
N ALA A 303 2.75 -16.34 -4.64
CA ALA A 303 1.86 -15.20 -4.45
C ALA A 303 1.89 -14.76 -2.99
N ARG A 304 1.93 -13.44 -2.75
CA ARG A 304 1.97 -12.87 -1.39
C ARG A 304 0.79 -11.95 -1.10
N ALA A 305 0.25 -11.26 -2.11
CA ALA A 305 -0.81 -10.29 -1.93
C ALA A 305 -2.10 -10.91 -1.37
N CYS A 306 -2.39 -12.18 -1.73
CA CYS A 306 -3.57 -12.90 -1.25
C CYS A 306 -3.67 -12.91 0.29
N ARG A 307 -2.56 -12.99 1.01
CA ARG A 307 -2.53 -13.01 2.49
C ARG A 307 -3.13 -11.76 3.14
N TYR A 308 -3.18 -10.66 2.38
CA TYR A 308 -3.68 -9.37 2.84
C TYR A 308 -4.97 -8.96 2.11
N CYS A 309 -5.58 -9.87 1.37
CA CYS A 309 -6.75 -9.61 0.53
C CYS A 309 -8.03 -9.86 1.33
N SER A 310 -8.88 -8.85 1.46
CA SER A 310 -10.22 -8.98 2.06
C SER A 310 -11.06 -10.08 1.41
N ALA A 311 -10.99 -10.24 0.09
CA ALA A 311 -11.73 -11.25 -0.65
C ALA A 311 -11.23 -12.70 -0.44
N PHE A 312 -10.20 -12.90 0.38
CA PHE A 312 -9.58 -14.21 0.60
C PHE A 312 -10.60 -15.32 0.91
N PRO A 313 -11.56 -15.18 1.84
CA PRO A 313 -12.43 -16.29 2.24
C PRO A 313 -13.20 -16.95 1.10
N ILE A 314 -13.52 -16.20 0.03
CA ILE A 314 -14.41 -16.64 -1.06
C ILE A 314 -13.73 -16.72 -2.44
N CYS A 315 -12.41 -16.50 -2.54
CA CYS A 315 -11.75 -16.33 -3.84
C CYS A 315 -11.26 -17.65 -4.48
N HIS A 316 -11.89 -18.11 -5.57
CA HIS A 316 -11.48 -19.32 -6.32
C HIS A 316 -10.06 -19.22 -6.92
N GLN A 317 -9.59 -18.02 -7.29
CA GLN A 317 -8.20 -17.87 -7.76
C GLN A 317 -7.23 -18.23 -6.63
N LYS A 318 -7.47 -17.72 -5.42
CA LYS A 318 -6.69 -18.08 -4.24
C LYS A 318 -6.75 -19.58 -3.96
N ASP A 319 -7.92 -20.21 -4.09
CA ASP A 319 -8.04 -21.67 -3.85
C ASP A 319 -7.19 -22.48 -4.84
N ARG A 320 -7.15 -22.07 -6.11
CA ARG A 320 -6.26 -22.68 -7.11
C ARG A 320 -4.78 -22.44 -6.79
N LEU A 321 -4.41 -21.24 -6.34
CA LEU A 321 -3.03 -20.95 -5.92
C LEU A 321 -2.59 -21.82 -4.73
N LEU A 322 -3.48 -22.05 -3.76
CA LEU A 322 -3.21 -22.97 -2.64
C LEU A 322 -3.04 -24.41 -3.13
N ALA A 323 -3.95 -24.90 -3.97
CA ALA A 323 -3.90 -26.25 -4.51
C ALA A 323 -2.64 -26.50 -5.36
N ALA A 324 -2.17 -25.48 -6.09
CA ALA A 324 -0.95 -25.53 -6.89
C ALA A 324 0.33 -25.37 -6.07
N GLY A 325 0.23 -25.09 -4.76
CA GLY A 325 1.39 -24.79 -3.91
C GLY A 325 2.09 -23.46 -4.24
N GLU A 326 1.38 -22.55 -4.92
CA GLU A 326 1.83 -21.21 -5.32
C GLU A 326 1.49 -20.15 -4.27
N LEU A 327 0.75 -20.53 -3.22
CA LEU A 327 0.45 -19.71 -2.06
C LEU A 327 0.64 -20.56 -0.80
N ALA A 328 1.45 -20.05 0.12
CA ALA A 328 1.54 -20.54 1.50
C ALA A 328 0.86 -19.53 2.44
N ILE A 329 0.16 -19.99 3.47
CA ILE A 329 -0.49 -19.15 4.50
C ILE A 329 0.33 -19.20 5.77
#